data_AF-A0A2G9XQU3-F1
#
_entry.id   AF-A0A2G9XQU3-F1
#
_cell.length_a   1.000
_cell.length_b   1.000
_cell.length_c   1.000
_cell.angle_alpha   90.00
_cell.angle_beta   90.00
_cell.angle_gamma   90.00
#
_symmetry.space_group_name_H-M   'P 1'
#
loop_
_entity.id
_entity.type
_entity.pdbx_description
1 polymer ?
#
loop_
_entity_poly.entity_id
_entity_poly.type
_entity_poly.pdbx_seq_one_letter_code
_entity_poly.pdbx_strand_id
1 'polypeptide(L)'
;MFPELKRLIEQMCKDRGIEKSIIVEALKAAMLTAARKKLGPRVDIEVQYNEEAGEIEVFQFKTVEEKTTDPEMQISLAEARQELDEGAEVGDSLGMKLDANTFGRVAVQTAKQIIIQRVKDAERDNIYEEYKDRKGELV
;
A
#
# COMPACT_ATOMS: atom_id res chain seq x y z
N MET A 1 -15.28 0.11 8.61
CA MET A 1 -16.23 -0.45 7.61
C MET A 1 -15.56 -0.35 6.23
N PHE A 2 -14.67 -1.30 5.88
CA PHE A 2 -14.11 -1.41 4.52
C PHE A 2 -14.28 -2.80 3.86
N PRO A 3 -15.47 -3.44 3.90
CA PRO A 3 -15.72 -4.68 3.14
C PRO A 3 -15.65 -4.50 1.61
N GLU A 4 -15.57 -3.27 1.11
CA GLU A 4 -15.52 -2.98 -0.33
C GLU A 4 -14.18 -3.35 -0.98
N LEU A 5 -13.05 -3.19 -0.28
CA LEU A 5 -11.73 -3.42 -0.88
C LEU A 5 -11.52 -4.92 -1.17
N LYS A 6 -11.82 -5.79 -0.19
CA LYS A 6 -11.77 -7.25 -0.38
C LYS A 6 -12.62 -7.72 -1.54
N ARG A 7 -13.89 -7.28 -1.58
CA ARG A 7 -14.82 -7.66 -2.65
C ARG A 7 -14.32 -7.19 -4.01
N LEU A 8 -13.72 -6.00 -4.07
CA LEU A 8 -13.16 -5.46 -5.31
C LEU A 8 -11.94 -6.26 -5.76
N ILE A 9 -11.03 -6.62 -4.85
CA ILE A 9 -9.88 -7.48 -5.16
C ILE A 9 -10.34 -8.88 -5.64
N GLU A 10 -11.30 -9.50 -4.96
CA GLU A 10 -11.84 -10.81 -5.34
C GLU A 10 -12.52 -10.76 -6.72
N GLN A 11 -13.30 -9.71 -6.97
CA GLN A 11 -13.93 -9.50 -8.27
C GLN A 11 -12.88 -9.30 -9.37
N MET A 12 -11.80 -8.58 -9.09
CA MET A 12 -10.68 -8.41 -10.02
C MET A 12 -9.99 -9.72 -10.36
N CYS A 13 -9.79 -10.59 -9.38
CA CYS A 13 -9.21 -11.91 -9.60
C CYS A 13 -10.08 -12.74 -10.54
N LYS A 14 -11.41 -12.68 -10.35
CA LYS A 14 -12.38 -13.49 -11.10
C LYS A 14 -12.64 -12.96 -12.52
N ASP A 15 -12.87 -11.65 -12.67
CA ASP A 15 -13.33 -11.06 -13.94
C ASP A 15 -12.20 -10.77 -14.92
N ARG A 16 -10.95 -10.66 -14.42
CA ARG A 16 -9.79 -10.23 -15.20
C ARG A 16 -8.60 -11.19 -15.13
N GLY A 17 -8.72 -12.27 -14.35
CA GLY A 17 -7.64 -13.25 -14.20
C GLY A 17 -6.36 -12.69 -13.58
N ILE A 18 -6.46 -11.59 -12.81
CA ILE A 18 -5.31 -10.95 -12.17
C ILE A 18 -5.04 -11.64 -10.85
N GLU A 19 -3.79 -12.04 -10.60
CA GLU A 19 -3.43 -12.64 -9.31
C GLU A 19 -3.59 -11.64 -8.17
N LYS A 20 -4.17 -12.11 -7.05
CA LYS A 20 -4.40 -11.32 -5.84
C LYS A 20 -3.11 -10.65 -5.34
N SER A 21 -1.98 -11.35 -5.40
CA SER A 21 -0.66 -10.87 -5.00
C SER A 21 -0.28 -9.59 -5.73
N ILE A 22 -0.41 -9.55 -7.06
CA ILE A 22 -0.09 -8.39 -7.90
C ILE A 22 -0.92 -7.17 -7.47
N ILE A 23 -2.21 -7.39 -7.19
CA ILE A 23 -3.12 -6.32 -6.76
C ILE A 23 -2.69 -5.78 -5.39
N VAL A 24 -2.41 -6.68 -4.44
CA VAL A 24 -2.00 -6.34 -3.08
C VAL A 24 -0.67 -5.60 -3.09
N GLU A 25 0.32 -6.04 -3.86
CA GLU A 25 1.63 -5.37 -3.96
C GLU A 25 1.52 -3.98 -4.57
N ALA A 26 0.79 -3.84 -5.67
CA ALA A 26 0.60 -2.55 -6.31
C ALA A 26 -0.18 -1.58 -5.40
N LEU A 27 -1.14 -2.08 -4.62
CA LEU A 27 -1.82 -1.32 -3.59
C LEU A 27 -0.87 -0.85 -2.48
N LYS A 28 -0.03 -1.76 -1.95
CA LYS A 28 0.99 -1.41 -0.95
C LYS A 28 1.93 -0.31 -1.46
N ALA A 29 2.42 -0.43 -2.68
CA ALA A 29 3.32 0.54 -3.29
C ALA A 29 2.68 1.94 -3.46
N ALA A 30 1.43 1.97 -3.91
CA ALA A 30 0.69 3.23 -4.05
C ALA A 30 0.43 3.90 -2.70
N MET A 31 0.07 3.09 -1.69
CA MET A 31 -0.12 3.56 -0.33
C MET A 31 1.14 4.12 0.27
N LEU A 32 2.25 3.40 0.12
CA LEU A 32 3.55 3.86 0.58
C LEU A 32 3.89 5.21 -0.05
N THR A 33 3.62 5.38 -1.34
CA THR A 33 3.83 6.64 -2.06
C THR A 33 2.93 7.76 -1.53
N ALA A 34 1.65 7.47 -1.29
CA ALA A 34 0.69 8.44 -0.75
C ALA A 34 1.05 8.86 0.69
N ALA A 35 1.44 7.90 1.53
CA ALA A 35 1.87 8.13 2.90
C ALA A 35 3.16 8.95 2.95
N ARG A 36 4.18 8.61 2.15
CA ARG A 36 5.42 9.41 2.02
C ARG A 36 5.16 10.83 1.52
N LYS A 37 4.20 11.03 0.63
CA LYS A 37 3.81 12.39 0.18
C LYS A 37 3.17 13.22 1.31
N LYS A 38 2.48 12.58 2.25
CA LYS A 38 1.76 13.27 3.33
C LYS A 38 2.65 13.53 4.55
N LEU A 39 3.48 12.55 4.92
CA LEU A 39 4.33 12.59 6.13
C LEU A 39 5.79 12.98 5.84
N GLY A 40 6.16 13.09 4.56
CA GLY A 40 7.52 13.42 4.14
C GLY A 40 8.34 12.19 3.73
N PRO A 41 9.45 12.41 3.01
CA PRO A 41 10.29 11.32 2.48
C PRO A 41 11.16 10.65 3.54
N ARG A 42 11.22 11.26 4.73
CA ARG A 42 12.14 10.94 5.81
C ARG A 42 11.56 9.89 6.77
N VAL A 43 10.25 9.83 6.90
CA VAL A 43 9.59 8.90 7.82
C VAL A 43 9.72 7.45 7.35
N ASP A 44 9.86 6.55 8.32
CA ASP A 44 9.80 5.12 8.06
C ASP A 44 8.33 4.66 8.09
N ILE A 45 7.89 4.07 6.98
CA ILE A 45 6.50 3.71 6.75
C ILE A 45 6.46 2.27 6.23
N GLU A 46 5.64 1.46 6.87
CA GLU A 46 5.31 0.12 6.40
C GLU A 46 3.83 0.04 6.01
N VAL A 47 3.54 -0.70 4.94
CA VAL A 47 2.16 -0.94 4.50
C VAL A 47 1.89 -2.44 4.49
N GLN A 48 0.91 -2.85 5.27
CA GLN A 48 0.47 -4.23 5.35
C GLN A 48 -0.96 -4.39 4.83
N TYR A 49 -1.28 -5.57 4.32
CA TYR A 49 -2.63 -5.91 3.90
C TYR A 49 -3.12 -7.05 4.79
N ASN A 50 -4.21 -6.82 5.50
CA ASN A 50 -4.86 -7.81 6.34
C ASN A 50 -5.88 -8.56 5.48
N GLU A 51 -5.62 -9.84 5.18
CA GLU A 51 -6.48 -10.64 4.30
C GLU A 51 -7.84 -11.00 4.94
N GLU A 52 -7.86 -11.16 6.27
CA GLU A 52 -9.07 -11.49 7.01
C GLU A 52 -10.02 -10.30 7.03
N ALA A 53 -9.52 -9.15 7.48
CA ALA A 53 -10.26 -7.89 7.49
C ALA A 53 -10.52 -7.34 6.08
N GLY A 54 -9.63 -7.66 5.13
CA GLY A 54 -9.68 -7.12 3.78
C GLY A 54 -9.22 -5.66 3.69
N GLU A 55 -8.41 -5.21 4.65
CA GLU A 55 -8.04 -3.81 4.84
C GLU A 55 -6.54 -3.61 4.64
N ILE A 56 -6.16 -2.41 4.19
CA ILE A 56 -4.76 -1.99 4.13
C ILE A 56 -4.47 -1.13 5.34
N GLU A 57 -3.41 -1.50 6.06
CA GLU A 57 -2.92 -0.83 7.25
C GLU A 57 -1.58 -0.16 6.92
N VAL A 58 -1.43 1.09 7.37
CA VAL A 58 -0.21 1.86 7.21
C VAL A 58 0.34 2.15 8.59
N PHE A 59 1.59 1.79 8.83
CA PHE A 59 2.29 2.00 10.08
C PHE A 59 3.43 2.99 9.88
N GLN A 60 3.56 3.96 10.77
CA GLN A 60 4.71 4.84 10.85
C GLN A 60 5.59 4.38 12.01
N PHE A 61 6.86 4.11 11.75
CA PHE A 61 7.80 3.73 12.79
C PHE A 61 8.51 4.96 13.34
N LYS A 62 8.61 5.04 14.66
CA LYS A 62 9.39 6.05 15.38
C LYS A 62 10.36 5.41 16.34
N THR A 63 11.54 5.98 16.43
CA THR A 63 12.58 5.56 17.37
C THR A 63 12.36 6.22 18.72
N VAL A 64 12.40 5.44 19.79
CA VAL A 64 12.25 5.91 21.16
C VAL A 64 13.55 6.54 21.62
N GLU A 65 13.49 7.80 22.02
CA GLU A 65 14.65 8.58 22.48
C GLU A 65 14.34 9.27 23.81
N GLU A 66 15.38 9.59 24.60
CA GLU A 66 15.18 10.34 25.85
C GLU A 66 14.65 11.76 25.61
N LYS A 67 15.09 12.39 24.51
CA LYS A 67 14.66 13.73 24.09
C LYS A 67 14.43 13.77 22.59
N THR A 68 13.20 14.05 22.20
CA THR A 68 12.79 14.19 20.81
C THR A 68 13.52 15.35 20.15
N THR A 69 14.44 15.06 19.23
CA THR A 69 15.14 16.03 18.38
C THR A 69 14.42 16.19 17.04
N ASP A 70 13.89 15.08 16.52
CA ASP A 70 13.11 15.02 15.27
C ASP A 70 11.72 14.42 15.53
N PRO A 71 10.66 15.22 15.75
CA PRO A 71 9.33 14.71 16.13
C PRO A 71 8.66 13.85 15.06
N GLU A 72 9.15 13.87 13.82
CA GLU A 72 8.64 13.03 12.73
C GLU A 72 9.20 11.60 12.77
N MET A 73 10.43 11.41 13.27
CA MET A 73 11.12 10.11 13.33
C MET A 73 11.29 9.58 14.75
N GLN A 74 11.19 10.45 15.75
CA GLN A 74 11.47 10.14 17.14
C GLN A 74 10.23 10.36 17.98
N ILE A 75 10.13 9.58 19.04
CA ILE A 75 9.13 9.74 20.10
C ILE A 75 9.86 9.75 21.43
N SER A 76 9.41 10.59 22.37
CA SER A 76 10.02 10.59 23.69
C SER A 76 9.69 9.30 24.43
N LEU A 77 10.59 8.83 25.29
CA LEU A 77 10.33 7.65 26.14
C LEU A 77 9.01 7.76 26.92
N ALA A 78 8.68 8.97 27.39
CA ALA A 78 7.44 9.22 28.12
C ALA A 78 6.20 9.02 27.23
N GLU A 79 6.19 9.60 26.02
CA GLU A 79 5.08 9.44 25.07
C GLU A 79 4.99 8.00 24.54
N ALA A 80 6.13 7.37 24.27
CA ALA A 80 6.19 5.97 23.84
C ALA A 80 5.53 5.04 24.87
N ARG A 81 5.86 5.23 26.16
CA ARG A 81 5.27 4.46 27.26
C ARG A 81 3.80 4.73 27.49
N GLN A 82 3.36 5.96 27.22
CA GLN A 82 1.97 6.36 27.48
C GLN A 82 1.02 5.94 26.35
N GLU A 83 1.44 6.10 25.10
CA GLU A 83 0.55 6.00 23.94
C GLU A 83 0.73 4.71 23.14
N LEU A 84 1.87 4.02 23.27
CA LEU A 84 2.23 2.87 22.42
C LEU A 84 2.51 1.59 23.21
N ASP A 85 3.53 1.60 24.06
CA ASP A 85 3.97 0.44 24.81
C ASP A 85 4.61 0.86 26.14
N GLU A 86 3.95 0.55 27.25
CA GLU A 86 4.44 0.83 28.62
C GLU A 86 5.84 0.25 28.90
N GLY A 87 6.22 -0.82 28.19
CA GLY A 87 7.52 -1.47 28.27
C GLY A 87 8.62 -0.83 27.43
N ALA A 88 8.34 0.21 26.65
CA ALA A 88 9.28 0.81 25.72
C ALA A 88 10.60 1.25 26.39
N GLU A 89 11.71 0.99 25.70
CA GLU A 89 13.06 1.37 26.08
C GLU A 89 13.68 2.32 25.03
N VAL A 90 14.69 3.08 25.44
CA VAL A 90 15.41 3.97 24.53
C VAL A 90 16.14 3.13 23.49
N GLY A 91 15.96 3.47 22.22
CA GLY A 91 16.47 2.72 21.07
C GLY A 91 15.44 1.80 20.42
N ASP A 92 14.26 1.60 21.02
CA ASP A 92 13.19 0.81 20.39
C ASP A 92 12.59 1.51 19.17
N SER A 93 12.12 0.72 18.21
CA SER A 93 11.36 1.22 17.07
C SER A 93 9.90 0.80 17.23
N LEU A 94 9.02 1.77 17.50
CA LEU A 94 7.60 1.52 17.74
C LEU A 94 6.77 1.92 16.52
N GLY A 95 5.96 0.98 16.05
CA GLY A 95 5.04 1.16 14.93
C GLY A 95 3.71 1.78 15.37
N MET A 96 3.41 2.96 14.87
CA MET A 96 2.13 3.64 15.08
C MET A 96 1.21 3.43 13.89
N LYS A 97 0.04 2.84 14.13
CA LYS A 97 -0.98 2.67 13.09
C LYS A 97 -1.58 4.01 12.72
N LEU A 98 -1.52 4.36 11.44
CA LEU A 98 -2.18 5.54 10.90
C LEU A 98 -3.66 5.26 10.66
N ASP A 99 -4.50 6.29 10.84
CA ASP A 99 -5.94 6.15 10.66
C ASP A 99 -6.30 5.71 9.23
N ALA A 100 -7.01 4.57 9.16
CA ALA A 100 -7.37 3.93 7.90
C ALA A 100 -8.29 4.79 7.02
N ASN A 101 -9.08 5.72 7.58
CA ASN A 101 -9.94 6.60 6.78
C ASN A 101 -9.14 7.59 5.95
N THR A 102 -7.91 7.92 6.37
CA THR A 102 -7.02 8.77 5.60
C THR A 102 -6.66 8.13 4.26
N PHE A 103 -6.51 6.81 4.24
CA PHE A 103 -5.95 6.08 3.11
C PHE A 103 -6.98 5.20 2.38
N GLY A 104 -8.10 4.82 3.00
CA GLY A 104 -9.10 3.92 2.41
C GLY A 104 -9.62 4.36 1.04
N ARG A 105 -9.86 5.67 0.82
CA ARG A 105 -10.26 6.18 -0.50
C ARG A 105 -9.16 6.02 -1.55
N VAL A 106 -7.92 6.27 -1.16
CA VAL A 106 -6.75 6.07 -2.04
C VAL A 106 -6.65 4.60 -2.42
N ALA A 107 -6.92 3.67 -1.49
CA ALA A 107 -6.88 2.21 -1.74
C ALA A 107 -7.79 1.81 -2.88
N VAL A 108 -9.05 2.23 -2.78
CA VAL A 108 -10.07 1.91 -3.77
C VAL A 108 -9.74 2.52 -5.13
N GLN A 109 -9.28 3.78 -5.16
CA GLN A 109 -8.90 4.44 -6.41
C GLN A 109 -7.69 3.78 -7.07
N THR A 110 -6.67 3.45 -6.29
CA THR A 110 -5.50 2.73 -6.79
C THR A 110 -5.88 1.35 -7.30
N ALA A 111 -6.68 0.59 -6.56
CA ALA A 111 -7.13 -0.73 -6.99
C ALA A 111 -7.76 -0.67 -8.39
N LYS A 112 -8.69 0.28 -8.59
CA LYS A 112 -9.31 0.54 -9.91
C LYS A 112 -8.29 0.90 -10.98
N GLN A 113 -7.30 1.74 -10.65
CA GLN A 113 -6.26 2.14 -11.60
C GLN A 113 -5.40 0.95 -12.03
N ILE A 114 -5.03 0.07 -11.10
CA ILE A 114 -4.28 -1.16 -11.39
C ILE A 114 -5.07 -2.05 -12.36
N ILE A 115 -6.40 -2.17 -12.20
CA ILE A 115 -7.26 -2.90 -13.16
C ILE A 115 -7.11 -2.33 -14.55
N ILE A 116 -7.28 -1.02 -14.68
CA ILE A 116 -7.29 -0.35 -15.99
C ILE A 116 -5.94 -0.54 -16.68
N GLN A 117 -4.84 -0.46 -15.93
CA GLN A 117 -3.51 -0.72 -16.47
C GLN A 117 -3.36 -2.18 -16.91
N ARG A 118 -3.76 -3.14 -16.08
CA ARG A 118 -3.57 -4.56 -16.39
C ARG A 118 -4.42 -5.03 -17.57
N VAL A 119 -5.62 -4.47 -17.73
CA VAL A 119 -6.46 -4.70 -18.92
C VAL A 119 -5.78 -4.16 -20.17
N LYS A 120 -5.27 -2.93 -20.13
CA LYS A 120 -4.56 -2.33 -21.27
C LYS A 120 -3.31 -3.11 -21.65
N ASP A 121 -2.56 -3.59 -20.66
CA ASP A 121 -1.36 -4.39 -20.90
C ASP A 121 -1.74 -5.72 -21.58
N ALA A 122 -2.75 -6.42 -21.09
CA ALA A 122 -3.24 -7.66 -21.69
C ALA A 122 -3.81 -7.47 -23.11
N GLU A 123 -4.55 -6.38 -23.36
CA GLU A 123 -5.02 -6.03 -24.70
C GLU A 123 -3.86 -5.75 -25.65
N ARG A 124 -2.85 -5.02 -25.18
CA ARG A 124 -1.65 -4.72 -25.96
C ARG A 124 -0.84 -5.98 -26.26
N ASP A 125 -0.71 -6.90 -25.31
CA ASP A 125 0.01 -8.15 -25.50
C ASP A 125 -0.71 -9.06 -26.52
N ASN A 126 -2.04 -9.12 -26.48
CA ASN A 126 -2.83 -9.84 -27.50
C ASN A 126 -2.66 -9.24 -28.90
N ILE A 127 -2.72 -7.91 -29.02
CA ILE A 127 -2.44 -7.21 -30.29
C ILE A 127 -1.00 -7.50 -30.72
N TYR A 128 -0.03 -7.47 -29.80
CA TYR A 128 1.35 -7.77 -30.15
C TYR A 128 1.51 -9.19 -30.70
N GLU A 129 0.92 -10.20 -30.07
CA GLU A 129 0.96 -11.58 -30.56
C GLU A 129 0.22 -11.72 -31.91
N GLU A 130 -0.94 -11.11 -32.09
CA GLU A 130 -1.70 -11.15 -33.37
C GLU A 130 -0.92 -10.52 -34.53
N TYR A 131 -0.15 -9.45 -34.28
CA TYR A 131 0.60 -8.75 -35.33
C TYR A 131 2.06 -9.22 -35.47
N LYS A 132 2.59 -9.95 -34.49
CA LYS A 132 3.93 -10.57 -34.55
C LYS A 132 4.02 -11.61 -35.65
N ASP A 133 2.94 -12.36 -35.88
CA ASP A 133 2.85 -13.36 -36.94
C ASP A 133 2.54 -12.74 -38.33
N ARG A 134 2.14 -11.46 -38.39
CA ARG A 134 1.90 -10.73 -39.66
C ARG A 134 3.13 -10.05 -40.23
N LYS A 135 4.34 -10.31 -39.71
CA LYS A 135 5.59 -9.88 -40.33
C LYS A 135 5.82 -10.62 -41.66
N GLY A 136 5.28 -10.08 -42.75
CA GLY A 136 5.56 -10.58 -44.11
C GLY A 136 4.44 -10.40 -45.14
N GLU A 137 3.22 -10.05 -44.74
CA GLU A 137 2.17 -9.72 -45.71
C GLU A 137 2.32 -8.26 -46.15
N LEU A 138 2.85 -8.07 -47.37
CA LEU A 138 2.76 -6.81 -48.11
C LEU A 138 1.26 -6.47 -48.32
N VAL A 139 0.85 -5.28 -47.86
CA VAL A 139 -0.44 -4.66 -48.22
C VAL A 139 -0.31 -3.96 -49.57
#